data_AF-A0A4Y7X937-F1
#
_entry.id   AF-A0A4Y7X937-F1
#
_cell.length_a   1.000
_cell.length_b   1.000
_cell.length_c   1.000
_cell.angle_alpha   90.00
_cell.angle_beta   90.00
_cell.angle_gamma   90.00
#
_symmetry.space_group_name_H-M   'P 1'
#
loop_
_entity.id
_entity.type
_entity.pdbx_description
1 polymer ?
#
loop_
_entity_poly.entity_id
_entity_poly.type
_entity_poly.pdbx_seq_one_letter_code
_entity_poly.pdbx_strand_id
1 'polypeptide(L)'
;MVIDQEHYINMQEAIEKGQNPAQKLGGWATKEPVNSIADMRNKLAVTEEFKPNLVEGKRNKFYVVEFEVQPGVGIREGKAGSMYDYKTGKVLPGNAQQMNFVDKSPYTNPELFKINSTREIK
;
A
#
# COMPACT_ATOMS: atom_id res chain seq x y z
N MET A 1 3.83 1.67 -3.29
CA MET A 1 2.67 1.41 -2.38
C MET A 1 3.04 0.30 -1.40
N VAL A 2 2.51 0.35 -0.18
CA VAL A 2 2.68 -0.75 0.78
C VAL A 2 1.46 -1.66 0.81
N ILE A 3 1.67 -2.96 0.69
CA ILE A 3 0.65 -4.01 0.79
C ILE A 3 1.03 -5.03 1.86
N ASP A 4 0.06 -5.81 2.35
CA ASP A 4 0.29 -6.93 3.26
C ASP A 4 0.42 -8.26 2.50
N GLN A 5 0.66 -9.34 3.23
CA GLN A 5 0.85 -10.67 2.67
C GLN A 5 -0.37 -11.18 1.90
N GLU A 6 -1.59 -10.91 2.38
CA GLU A 6 -2.81 -11.33 1.70
C GLU A 6 -2.92 -10.67 0.33
N HIS A 7 -2.72 -9.34 0.27
CA HIS A 7 -2.72 -8.61 -1.00
C HIS A 7 -1.61 -9.09 -1.94
N TYR A 8 -0.42 -9.40 -1.40
CA TYR A 8 0.67 -9.95 -2.20
C TYR A 8 0.30 -11.30 -2.82
N ILE A 9 -0.29 -12.22 -2.05
CA ILE A 9 -0.76 -13.52 -2.55
C ILE A 9 -1.83 -13.31 -3.63
N ASN A 10 -2.81 -12.45 -3.38
CA ASN A 10 -3.85 -12.13 -4.35
C ASN A 10 -3.30 -11.57 -5.67
N MET A 11 -2.21 -10.80 -5.62
CA MET A 11 -1.51 -10.34 -6.83
C MET A 11 -0.83 -11.49 -7.58
N GLN A 12 -0.16 -12.41 -6.86
CA GLN A 12 0.47 -13.58 -7.49
C GLN A 12 -0.58 -14.47 -8.17
N GLU A 13 -1.70 -14.75 -7.48
CA GLU A 13 -2.79 -15.53 -8.07
C GLU A 13 -3.39 -14.86 -9.31
N ALA A 14 -3.49 -13.52 -9.34
CA ALA A 14 -3.97 -12.79 -10.51
C ALA A 14 -3.02 -13.02 -11.69
N ILE A 15 -1.71 -12.99 -11.47
CA ILE A 15 -0.69 -13.29 -12.50
C ILE A 15 -0.86 -14.71 -13.02
N GLU A 16 -0.99 -15.70 -12.13
CA GLU A 16 -1.17 -17.11 -12.49
C GLU A 16 -2.43 -17.35 -13.33
N LYS A 17 -3.49 -16.57 -13.05
CA LYS A 17 -4.77 -16.61 -13.78
C LYS A 17 -4.75 -15.77 -15.07
N GLY A 18 -3.62 -15.17 -15.44
CA GLY A 18 -3.50 -14.30 -16.63
C GLY A 18 -4.27 -12.98 -16.49
N GLN A 19 -4.59 -12.56 -15.28
CA GLN A 19 -5.27 -11.30 -14.98
C GLN A 19 -4.25 -10.21 -14.63
N ASN A 20 -4.66 -8.94 -14.76
CA ASN A 20 -3.79 -7.84 -14.36
C ASN A 20 -3.67 -7.78 -12.82
N PRO A 21 -2.47 -7.94 -12.22
CA PRO A 21 -2.30 -7.89 -10.77
C PRO A 21 -2.57 -6.52 -10.16
N ALA A 22 -2.52 -5.44 -10.94
CA ALA A 22 -2.78 -4.09 -10.45
C ALA A 22 -4.20 -3.92 -9.88
N GLN A 23 -5.16 -4.76 -10.31
CA GLN A 23 -6.53 -4.77 -9.77
C GLN A 23 -6.60 -5.08 -8.26
N LYS A 24 -5.50 -5.60 -7.69
CA LYS A 24 -5.37 -5.94 -6.26
C LYS A 24 -4.61 -4.89 -5.46
N LEU A 25 -4.21 -3.78 -6.09
CA LEU A 25 -3.58 -2.66 -5.38
C LEU A 25 -4.64 -1.85 -4.61
N GLY A 26 -4.21 -1.22 -3.52
CA GLY A 26 -5.04 -0.33 -2.72
C GLY A 26 -5.21 1.07 -3.33
N GLY A 27 -5.94 1.94 -2.64
CA GLY A 27 -6.21 3.31 -3.10
C GLY A 27 -5.13 4.34 -2.74
N TRP A 28 -4.13 3.99 -1.94
CA TRP A 28 -3.14 4.93 -1.41
C TRP A 28 -1.70 4.53 -1.77
N ALA A 29 -0.89 5.50 -2.17
CA ALA A 29 0.53 5.32 -2.46
C ALA A 29 1.36 6.53 -1.99
N THR A 30 2.68 6.44 -2.14
CA THR A 30 3.63 7.52 -1.83
C THR A 30 4.73 7.53 -2.89
N LYS A 31 5.32 8.71 -3.14
CA LYS A 31 6.56 8.87 -3.93
C LYS A 31 7.81 8.74 -3.06
N GLU A 32 7.65 8.76 -1.74
CA GLU A 32 8.77 8.66 -0.80
C GLU A 32 9.17 7.20 -0.60
N PRO A 33 10.47 6.92 -0.40
CA PRO A 33 10.94 5.56 -0.18
C PRO A 33 10.46 5.01 1.16
N VAL A 34 9.93 3.79 1.12
CA VAL A 34 9.55 3.01 2.31
C VAL A 34 10.45 1.79 2.39
N ASN A 35 11.38 1.76 3.33
CA ASN A 35 12.40 0.70 3.40
C ASN A 35 12.15 -0.30 4.52
N SER A 36 11.26 0.03 5.45
CA SER A 36 10.98 -0.76 6.65
C SER A 36 9.52 -0.69 7.07
N ILE A 37 9.11 -1.62 7.93
CA ILE A 37 7.81 -1.55 8.63
C ILE A 37 7.73 -0.25 9.44
N ALA A 38 8.84 0.19 10.05
CA ALA A 38 8.89 1.44 10.79
C ALA A 38 8.59 2.67 9.91
N ASP A 39 9.04 2.70 8.65
CA ASP A 39 8.67 3.75 7.69
C ASP A 39 7.16 3.73 7.41
N MET A 40 6.59 2.55 7.15
CA MET A 40 5.15 2.40 6.92
C MET A 40 4.34 2.93 8.12
N ARG A 41 4.73 2.60 9.35
CA ARG A 41 4.04 3.06 10.56
C ARG A 41 4.24 4.55 10.78
N ASN A 42 5.49 5.01 10.79
CA ASN A 42 5.79 6.35 11.29
C ASN A 42 5.66 7.43 10.22
N LYS A 43 5.96 7.14 8.95
CA LYS A 43 5.90 8.13 7.87
C LYS A 43 4.54 8.16 7.19
N LEU A 44 3.95 6.99 6.96
CA LEU A 44 2.64 6.87 6.28
C LEU A 44 1.45 6.79 7.25
N ALA A 45 1.70 6.71 8.56
CA ALA A 45 0.67 6.61 9.59
C ALA A 45 -0.30 5.42 9.40
N VAL A 46 0.17 4.32 8.81
CA VAL A 46 -0.66 3.12 8.62
C VAL A 46 -0.75 2.35 9.94
N THR A 47 -1.95 2.27 10.52
CA THR A 47 -2.21 1.61 11.81
C THR A 47 -2.27 0.09 11.70
N GLU A 48 -2.09 -0.61 12.82
CA GLU A 48 -2.28 -2.06 12.92
C GLU A 48 -3.74 -2.50 12.70
N GLU A 49 -4.71 -1.58 12.82
CA GLU A 49 -6.09 -1.86 12.44
C GLU A 49 -6.24 -2.07 10.93
N PHE A 50 -5.58 -1.23 10.11
CA PHE A 50 -5.65 -1.35 8.66
C PHE A 50 -4.71 -2.43 8.10
N LYS A 51 -3.53 -2.59 8.72
CA LYS A 51 -2.52 -3.56 8.30
C LYS A 51 -1.94 -4.22 9.55
N PRO A 52 -2.52 -5.32 10.06
CA PRO A 52 -2.13 -5.89 11.34
C PRO A 52 -0.75 -6.54 11.28
N ASN A 53 0.03 -6.44 12.36
CA ASN A 53 1.32 -7.16 12.48
C ASN A 53 1.12 -8.67 12.70
N LEU A 54 -0.07 -9.08 13.14
CA LEU A 54 -0.42 -10.48 13.36
C LEU A 54 -1.72 -10.81 12.63
N VAL A 55 -1.71 -11.88 11.83
CA VAL A 55 -2.90 -12.48 11.20
C VAL A 55 -2.95 -13.93 11.66
N GLU A 56 -4.05 -14.33 12.29
CA GLU A 56 -4.24 -15.70 12.84
C GLU A 56 -3.07 -16.16 13.74
N GLY A 57 -2.56 -15.25 14.57
CA GLY A 57 -1.45 -15.52 15.49
C GLY A 57 -0.06 -15.61 14.84
N LYS A 58 0.05 -15.43 13.52
CA LYS A 58 1.32 -15.43 12.78
C LYS A 58 1.74 -14.02 12.42
N ARG A 59 3.06 -13.76 12.38
CA ARG A 59 3.61 -12.47 11.90
C ARG A 59 3.19 -12.24 10.45
N ASN A 60 2.55 -11.11 10.22
CA ASN A 60 2.23 -10.65 8.88
C ASN A 60 3.50 -10.17 8.18
N LYS A 61 3.47 -10.18 6.86
CA LYS A 61 4.53 -9.63 6.01
C LYS A 61 4.01 -8.43 5.26
N PHE A 62 4.91 -7.50 4.97
CA PHE A 62 4.59 -6.30 4.22
C PHE A 62 5.51 -6.18 3.02
N TYR A 63 4.97 -5.64 1.94
CA TYR A 63 5.66 -5.52 0.68
C TYR A 63 5.50 -4.10 0.14
N VAL A 64 6.55 -3.60 -0.50
CA VAL A 64 6.49 -2.41 -1.33
C VAL A 64 6.34 -2.84 -2.77
N VAL A 65 5.28 -2.36 -3.42
CA VAL A 65 5.05 -2.47 -4.85
C VAL A 65 5.42 -1.15 -5.51
N GLU A 66 6.37 -1.19 -6.43
CA GLU A 66 6.75 -0.07 -7.29
C GLU A 66 6.00 -0.21 -8.62
N PHE A 67 5.38 0.88 -9.08
CA PHE A 67 4.61 0.90 -10.33
C PHE A 67 4.58 2.30 -10.94
N GLU A 68 4.29 2.35 -12.23
CA GLU A 68 4.03 3.58 -12.98
C GLU A 68 2.53 3.78 -13.16
N VAL A 69 2.08 5.03 -12.99
CA VAL A 69 0.69 5.45 -13.24
C VAL A 69 0.63 6.16 -14.58
N GLN A 70 -0.23 5.68 -15.48
CA GLN A 70 -0.43 6.26 -16.80
C GLN A 70 -1.29 7.54 -16.74
N PRO A 71 -1.17 8.44 -17.74
CA PRO A 71 -1.97 9.66 -17.80
C PRO A 71 -3.48 9.38 -17.75
N GLY A 72 -4.23 10.28 -17.10
CA GLY A 72 -5.69 10.22 -17.03
C GLY A 72 -6.26 9.59 -15.76
N VAL A 73 -5.42 9.17 -14.80
CA VAL A 73 -5.80 8.78 -13.43
C VAL A 73 -5.96 10.04 -12.56
N GLY A 74 -7.07 10.14 -11.84
CA GLY A 74 -7.30 11.23 -10.89
C GLY A 74 -6.61 10.95 -9.57
N ILE A 75 -5.71 11.85 -9.15
CA ILE A 75 -4.99 11.75 -7.88
C ILE A 75 -5.32 12.93 -6.96
N ARG A 76 -5.45 12.64 -5.66
CA ARG A 76 -5.38 13.66 -4.61
C ARG A 76 -4.05 13.49 -3.88
N GLU A 77 -3.21 14.51 -3.93
CA GLU A 77 -1.93 14.53 -3.23
C GLU A 77 -2.03 15.34 -1.93
N GLY A 78 -1.22 14.97 -0.93
CA GLY A 78 -1.13 15.69 0.33
C GLY A 78 -0.16 14.99 1.28
N LYS A 79 -0.03 15.51 2.50
CA LYS A 79 0.74 14.83 3.54
C LYS A 79 -0.13 13.87 4.34
N ALA A 80 0.44 12.75 4.76
CA ALA A 80 -0.16 11.87 5.75
C ALA A 80 -0.31 12.63 7.08
N GLY A 81 -1.54 12.70 7.59
CA GLY A 81 -1.80 13.22 8.93
C GLY A 81 -1.37 12.22 10.00
N SER A 82 -1.24 12.68 11.25
CA SER A 82 -1.03 11.78 12.38
C SER A 82 -2.26 10.90 12.62
N MET A 83 -2.04 9.65 13.00
CA MET A 83 -3.11 8.69 13.29
C MET A 83 -2.92 8.07 14.67
N TYR A 84 -4.01 7.85 15.41
CA TYR A 84 -3.97 7.08 16.65
C TYR A 84 -4.16 5.59 16.33
N ASP A 85 -3.21 4.76 16.74
CA ASP A 85 -3.29 3.31 16.59
C ASP A 85 -3.88 2.70 17.87
N TYR A 86 -5.15 2.28 17.81
CA TYR A 86 -5.86 1.69 18.94
C TYR A 86 -5.31 0.33 19.39
N LYS A 87 -4.61 -0.42 18.52
CA LYS A 87 -4.02 -1.71 18.90
C LYS A 87 -2.78 -1.52 19.75
N THR A 88 -1.97 -0.50 19.45
CA THR A 88 -0.71 -0.25 20.16
C THR A 88 -0.81 0.86 21.21
N GLY A 89 -1.88 1.65 21.19
CA GLY A 89 -2.09 2.81 22.08
C GLY A 89 -1.15 3.98 21.78
N LYS A 90 -0.65 4.09 20.54
CA LYS A 90 0.36 5.09 20.14
C LYS A 90 -0.13 5.99 19.02
N VAL A 91 0.35 7.23 19.03
CA VAL A 91 0.18 8.15 17.90
C VAL A 91 1.30 7.88 16.89
N LEU A 92 0.90 7.59 15.65
CA LEU A 92 1.76 7.52 14.48
C LEU A 92 1.88 8.93 13.87
N PRO A 93 3.08 9.49 13.70
CA PRO A 93 3.24 10.91 13.33
C PRO A 93 2.87 11.23 11.88
N GLY A 94 3.06 10.30 10.94
CA GLY A 94 2.80 10.53 9.52
C GLY A 94 3.83 11.45 8.87
N ASN A 95 3.35 12.44 8.12
CA ASN A 95 4.07 13.54 7.44
C ASN A 95 4.76 13.20 6.11
N ALA A 96 4.75 11.95 5.64
CA ALA A 96 5.16 11.67 4.26
C ALA A 96 4.13 12.17 3.24
N GLN A 97 4.61 12.55 2.06
CA GLN A 97 3.78 12.80 0.89
C GLN A 97 3.04 11.51 0.52
N GLN A 98 1.74 11.61 0.37
CA GLN A 98 0.85 10.53 -0.05
C GLN A 98 -0.01 10.97 -1.22
N MET A 99 -0.50 9.98 -1.95
CA MET A 99 -1.49 10.15 -3.00
C MET A 99 -2.63 9.16 -2.80
N ASN A 100 -3.85 9.60 -3.07
CA ASN A 100 -5.03 8.77 -3.18
C ASN A 100 -5.52 8.74 -4.63
N PHE A 101 -5.83 7.56 -5.14
CA PHE A 101 -6.43 7.39 -6.46
C PHE A 101 -7.95 7.56 -6.36
N VAL A 102 -8.44 8.76 -6.70
CA VAL A 102 -9.85 9.17 -6.53
C VAL A 102 -10.72 8.92 -7.77
N ASP A 103 -10.10 8.81 -8.95
CA ASP A 103 -10.76 8.49 -10.21
C ASP A 103 -9.86 7.57 -11.04
N LYS A 104 -10.46 6.54 -11.66
CA LYS A 104 -9.75 5.45 -12.36
C LYS A 104 -8.69 4.77 -11.50
N SER A 105 -9.14 4.24 -10.36
CA SER A 105 -8.30 3.54 -9.38
C SER A 105 -7.72 2.24 -9.94
N PRO A 106 -6.74 1.61 -9.26
CA PRO A 106 -6.22 0.32 -9.70
C PRO A 106 -7.28 -0.76 -9.85
N TYR A 107 -8.34 -0.73 -9.02
CA TYR A 107 -9.44 -1.69 -9.11
C TYR A 107 -10.30 -1.52 -10.37
N THR A 108 -10.56 -0.28 -10.79
CA THR A 108 -11.47 0.02 -11.92
C THR A 108 -10.76 0.10 -13.26
N ASN A 109 -9.49 0.52 -13.26
CA ASN A 109 -8.68 0.76 -14.46
C ASN A 109 -7.25 0.21 -14.26
N PRO A 110 -7.10 -1.09 -13.99
CA PRO A 110 -5.80 -1.70 -13.68
C PRO A 110 -4.77 -1.55 -14.83
N GLU A 111 -5.23 -1.40 -16.08
CA GLU A 111 -4.39 -1.14 -17.25
C GLU A 111 -3.58 0.16 -17.17
N LEU A 112 -4.01 1.11 -16.35
CA LEU A 112 -3.30 2.39 -16.14
C LEU A 112 -2.19 2.28 -15.09
N PHE A 113 -1.97 1.11 -14.50
CA PHE A 113 -1.01 0.88 -13.43
C PHE A 113 -0.04 -0.23 -13.83
N LYS A 114 1.17 0.16 -14.23
CA LYS A 114 2.20 -0.78 -14.68
C LYS A 114 3.11 -1.14 -13.52
N ILE A 115 2.95 -2.35 -12.99
CA ILE A 115 3.79 -2.86 -11.90
C ILE A 115 5.20 -3.16 -12.41
N ASN A 116 6.19 -2.59 -11.73
CA ASN A 116 7.61 -2.71 -12.08
C ASN A 116 8.33 -3.72 -11.18
N SER A 117 8.07 -3.68 -9.87
CA SER A 117 8.68 -4.62 -8.93
C SER A 117 7.89 -4.75 -7.64
N THR A 118 8.18 -5.79 -6.87
CA THR A 118 7.64 -6.00 -5.53
C THR A 118 8.75 -6.51 -4.63
N ARG A 119 8.88 -5.97 -3.42
CA ARG A 119 9.89 -6.40 -2.43
C ARG A 119 9.32 -6.43 -1.02
N GLU A 120 9.73 -7.42 -0.24
CA GLU A 120 9.39 -7.51 1.19
C GLU A 120 10.12 -6.41 1.98
N ILE A 121 9.47 -5.82 2.98
CA ILE A 121 10.09 -4.92 3.96
C ILE A 121 10.08 -5.56 5.34
N LYS A 122 11.12 -5.26 6.13
CA LYS A 122 11.32 -5.79 7.48
C LYS A 122 11.08 -4.73 8.55
#